data_AF-A0AB40AJ36-F1
#
_entry.id   AF-A0AB40AJ36-F1
#
_cell.length_a   1.000
_cell.length_b   1.000
_cell.length_c   1.000
_cell.angle_alpha   90.00
_cell.angle_beta   90.00
_cell.angle_gamma   90.00
#
_symmetry.space_group_name_H-M   'P 1'
#
loop_
_entity.id
_entity.type
_entity.pdbx_description
1 polymer ?
#
loop_
_entity_poly.entity_id
_entity_poly.type
_entity_poly.pdbx_seq_one_letter_code
_entity_poly.pdbx_strand_id
1 'polypeptide(L)'
;MEDDDLMASPNEEEEIERVLADIPLGELQKSRADGSHASRSKAPIVRQQKPGRAHKNMPMEMSSKVPAGKFREVIQVPKKVTRDPRFESLCGTLDTNGFHKRYDFLFQVELPAEKEKLHKLIMKERDPTVIKELKEHLCWIVSCCKLKETYHFNIVFVCMLLNMVSVGKIV
;
A
#
# COMPACT_ATOMS: atom_id res chain seq x y z
N MET A 1 -46.40 -17.27 -60.59
CA MET A 1 -45.39 -17.24 -59.52
C MET A 1 -45.99 -16.25 -58.54
N GLU A 2 -46.73 -16.79 -57.58
CA GLU A 2 -47.58 -16.02 -56.67
C GLU A 2 -46.68 -15.51 -55.54
N ASP A 3 -46.56 -14.19 -55.44
CA ASP A 3 -45.86 -13.51 -54.36
C ASP A 3 -46.82 -13.46 -53.15
N ASP A 4 -46.66 -14.36 -52.19
CA ASP A 4 -47.36 -14.36 -50.91
C ASP A 4 -46.84 -13.22 -50.03
N ASP A 5 -47.43 -12.04 -50.15
CA ASP A 5 -47.26 -10.92 -49.20
C ASP A 5 -47.97 -11.26 -47.87
N LEU A 6 -47.28 -11.98 -46.99
CA LEU A 6 -47.68 -12.16 -45.59
C LEU A 6 -47.53 -10.82 -44.83
N MET A 7 -48.63 -10.06 -44.72
CA MET A 7 -48.73 -8.92 -43.81
C MET A 7 -48.72 -9.43 -42.35
N ALA A 8 -47.63 -9.16 -41.63
CA ALA A 8 -47.53 -9.43 -40.20
C ALA A 8 -48.58 -8.61 -39.44
N SER A 9 -49.20 -9.19 -38.41
CA SER A 9 -50.23 -8.47 -37.65
C SER A 9 -49.60 -7.39 -36.75
N PRO A 10 -50.29 -6.26 -36.47
CA PRO A 10 -49.71 -5.15 -35.69
C PRO A 10 -49.17 -5.54 -34.30
N ASN A 11 -49.76 -6.59 -33.70
CA ASN A 11 -49.31 -7.11 -32.41
C ASN A 11 -47.96 -7.83 -32.49
N GLU A 12 -47.68 -8.49 -33.63
CA GLU A 12 -46.41 -9.17 -33.88
C GLU A 12 -45.29 -8.17 -34.11
N GLU A 13 -45.56 -7.05 -34.79
CA GLU A 13 -44.58 -5.98 -34.99
C GLU A 13 -44.14 -5.37 -33.64
N GLU A 14 -45.09 -5.05 -32.77
CA GLU A 14 -44.78 -4.50 -31.44
C GLU A 14 -44.02 -5.53 -30.56
N GLU A 15 -44.34 -6.81 -30.68
CA GLU A 15 -43.62 -7.88 -30.01
C GLU A 15 -42.18 -7.99 -30.50
N ILE A 16 -41.96 -7.89 -31.81
CA ILE A 16 -40.63 -7.88 -32.42
C ILE A 16 -39.83 -6.66 -31.94
N GLU A 17 -40.43 -5.47 -31.88
CA GLU A 17 -39.76 -4.26 -31.37
C GLU A 17 -39.33 -4.39 -29.91
N ARG A 18 -40.17 -4.97 -29.05
CA ARG A 18 -39.83 -5.24 -27.65
C ARG A 18 -38.66 -6.22 -27.54
N VAL A 19 -38.69 -7.32 -28.30
CA VAL A 19 -37.62 -8.32 -28.31
C VAL A 19 -36.30 -7.72 -28.82
N LEU A 20 -36.34 -6.91 -29.88
CA LEU A 20 -35.15 -6.24 -30.42
C LEU A 20 -34.55 -5.20 -29.47
N ALA A 21 -35.37 -4.54 -28.64
CA ALA A 21 -34.90 -3.56 -27.68
C ALA A 21 -34.03 -4.15 -26.54
N ASP A 22 -34.21 -5.44 -26.26
CA ASP A 22 -33.53 -6.16 -25.17
C ASP A 22 -32.24 -6.87 -25.61
N ILE A 23 -31.99 -7.00 -26.91
CA ILE A 23 -30.80 -7.70 -27.46
C ILE A 23 -29.60 -6.72 -27.52
N PRO A 24 -28.40 -7.10 -27.02
CA PRO A 24 -27.21 -6.25 -27.07
C PRO A 24 -26.67 -6.08 -28.51
N LEU A 25 -26.08 -4.90 -28.79
CA LEU A 25 -25.60 -4.53 -30.13
C LEU A 25 -24.56 -5.51 -30.69
N GLY A 26 -23.65 -6.01 -29.85
CA GLY A 26 -22.65 -6.98 -30.27
C GLY A 26 -23.24 -8.30 -30.78
N GLU A 27 -24.41 -8.72 -30.28
CA GLU A 27 -25.08 -9.94 -30.73
C GLU A 27 -25.80 -9.76 -32.08
N LEU A 28 -26.32 -8.54 -32.32
CA LEU A 28 -26.87 -8.16 -33.63
C LEU A 28 -25.77 -8.12 -34.69
N GLN A 29 -24.60 -7.55 -34.37
CA GLN A 29 -23.46 -7.50 -35.29
C GLN A 29 -22.93 -8.88 -35.63
N LYS A 30 -22.89 -9.81 -34.64
CA LYS A 30 -22.52 -11.21 -34.86
C LYS A 30 -23.51 -11.94 -35.75
N SER A 31 -24.81 -11.83 -35.46
CA SER A 31 -25.87 -12.45 -36.28
C SER A 31 -25.84 -11.96 -37.74
N ARG A 32 -25.48 -10.69 -37.95
CA ARG A 32 -25.27 -10.11 -39.29
C ARG A 32 -24.03 -10.69 -39.97
N ALA A 33 -22.92 -10.86 -39.25
CA ALA A 33 -21.68 -11.41 -39.79
C ALA A 33 -21.80 -12.91 -40.12
N ASP A 34 -22.48 -13.67 -39.25
CA ASP A 34 -22.70 -15.12 -39.39
C ASP A 34 -23.79 -15.44 -40.43
N GLY A 35 -24.54 -14.44 -40.90
CA GLY A 35 -25.62 -14.58 -41.89
C GLY A 35 -26.90 -15.22 -41.35
N SER A 36 -26.97 -15.50 -40.05
CA SER A 36 -28.11 -16.15 -39.38
C SER A 36 -29.35 -15.25 -39.24
N HIS A 37 -29.19 -13.93 -39.40
CA HIS A 37 -30.28 -12.93 -39.36
C HIS A 37 -31.39 -13.17 -40.41
N ALA A 38 -31.10 -13.89 -41.50
CA ALA A 38 -32.09 -14.18 -42.55
C ALA A 38 -33.05 -15.32 -42.16
N SER A 39 -32.72 -16.15 -41.16
CA SER A 39 -33.60 -17.21 -40.70
C SER A 39 -34.63 -16.65 -39.72
N ARG A 40 -35.92 -16.66 -40.08
CA ARG A 40 -37.04 -16.30 -39.17
C ARG A 40 -37.27 -17.40 -38.12
N SER A 41 -36.22 -17.94 -37.53
CA SER A 41 -36.36 -18.84 -36.40
C SER A 41 -36.60 -17.97 -35.16
N LYS A 42 -37.76 -18.16 -34.51
CA LYS A 42 -38.10 -17.46 -33.26
C LYS A 42 -36.98 -17.76 -32.26
N ALA A 43 -36.13 -16.77 -31.99
CA ALA A 43 -35.06 -16.93 -31.02
C ALA A 43 -35.69 -17.31 -29.66
N PRO A 44 -35.12 -18.28 -28.92
CA PRO A 44 -35.63 -18.62 -27.61
C PRO A 44 -35.58 -17.35 -26.76
N ILE A 45 -36.70 -17.02 -26.10
CA ILE A 45 -36.78 -15.92 -25.13
C ILE A 45 -35.72 -16.18 -24.06
N VAL A 46 -34.54 -15.56 -24.23
CA VAL A 46 -33.44 -15.69 -23.29
C VAL A 46 -33.94 -15.06 -22.01
N ARG A 47 -34.16 -15.90 -20.99
CA ARG A 47 -34.57 -15.47 -19.65
C ARG A 47 -33.69 -14.30 -19.25
N GLN A 48 -34.32 -13.19 -18.88
CA GLN A 48 -33.70 -11.92 -18.52
C GLN A 48 -32.59 -12.10 -17.48
N GLN A 49 -31.40 -12.47 -17.93
CA GLN A 49 -30.20 -12.41 -17.12
C GLN A 49 -29.77 -10.97 -17.16
N LYS A 50 -29.49 -10.42 -15.97
CA LYS A 50 -28.98 -9.06 -15.86
C LYS A 50 -27.76 -8.94 -16.79
N PRO A 51 -27.75 -8.00 -17.74
CA PRO A 51 -26.63 -7.85 -18.65
C PRO A 51 -25.35 -7.68 -17.83
N GLY A 52 -24.40 -8.57 -18.06
CA GLY A 52 -23.13 -8.63 -17.39
C GLY A 52 -22.01 -8.40 -18.39
N ARG A 53 -20.84 -8.04 -17.87
CA ARG A 53 -19.62 -7.88 -18.63
C ARG A 53 -19.18 -9.24 -19.19
N ALA A 54 -18.90 -9.34 -20.49
CA ALA A 54 -18.46 -10.61 -21.10
C ALA A 54 -17.08 -11.08 -20.57
N HIS A 55 -16.15 -10.16 -20.30
CA HIS A 55 -14.87 -10.43 -19.60
C HIS A 55 -14.61 -9.40 -18.49
N LYS A 56 -13.43 -9.38 -17.85
CA LYS A 56 -13.01 -8.37 -16.85
C LYS A 56 -12.23 -7.16 -17.41
N ASN A 57 -11.92 -7.16 -18.72
CA ASN A 57 -11.37 -5.98 -19.45
C ASN A 57 -12.25 -5.25 -20.54
N MET A 58 -13.46 -5.69 -20.96
CA MET A 58 -14.52 -4.94 -21.71
C MET A 58 -15.49 -3.98 -20.96
N PRO A 59 -15.86 -2.81 -21.50
CA PRO A 59 -17.10 -2.15 -21.06
C PRO A 59 -18.35 -3.03 -21.22
N MET A 60 -19.37 -2.77 -20.40
CA MET A 60 -20.67 -3.44 -20.49
C MET A 60 -21.54 -2.74 -21.54
N GLU A 61 -22.12 -3.50 -22.47
CA GLU A 61 -23.09 -2.99 -23.45
C GLU A 61 -24.47 -2.89 -22.79
N MET A 62 -25.10 -1.71 -22.86
CA MET A 62 -26.44 -1.45 -22.32
C MET A 62 -27.23 -0.60 -23.31
N SER A 63 -28.55 -0.79 -23.36
CA SER A 63 -29.44 0.05 -24.17
C SER A 63 -29.46 1.49 -23.64
N SER A 64 -29.42 2.46 -24.56
CA SER A 64 -29.50 3.90 -24.23
C SER A 64 -30.84 4.30 -23.59
N LYS A 65 -31.87 3.45 -23.71
CA LYS A 65 -33.18 3.64 -23.05
C LYS A 65 -33.13 3.38 -21.55
N VAL A 66 -32.05 2.77 -21.03
CA VAL A 66 -31.90 2.49 -19.60
C VAL A 66 -31.39 3.74 -18.88
N PRO A 67 -32.14 4.30 -17.91
CA PRO A 67 -31.71 5.49 -17.19
C PRO A 67 -30.49 5.19 -16.30
N ALA A 68 -29.55 6.14 -16.23
CA ALA A 68 -28.41 6.04 -15.34
C ALA A 68 -28.83 6.05 -13.86
N GLY A 69 -28.12 5.29 -13.02
CA GLY A 69 -28.36 5.29 -11.58
C GLY A 69 -28.06 6.65 -10.93
N LYS A 70 -28.76 6.97 -9.83
CA LYS A 70 -28.51 8.20 -9.05
C LYS A 70 -27.16 8.14 -8.34
N PHE A 71 -26.44 9.26 -8.31
CA PHE A 71 -25.25 9.40 -7.46
C PHE A 71 -25.67 9.31 -5.99
N ARG A 72 -25.04 8.40 -5.24
CA ARG A 72 -25.25 8.27 -3.80
C ARG A 72 -24.35 9.27 -3.08
N GLU A 73 -24.90 10.00 -2.12
CA GLU A 73 -24.11 10.85 -1.22
C GLU A 73 -23.26 9.96 -0.31
N VAL A 74 -21.94 10.09 -0.41
CA VAL A 74 -20.99 9.29 0.38
C VAL A 74 -20.74 10.01 1.71
N ILE A 75 -21.44 9.56 2.77
CA ILE A 75 -21.17 10.02 4.13
C ILE A 75 -19.80 9.46 4.55
N GLN A 76 -18.80 10.32 4.70
CA GLN A 76 -17.46 9.91 5.13
C GLN A 76 -17.48 9.58 6.63
N VAL A 77 -17.64 8.31 6.97
CA VAL A 77 -17.46 7.82 8.34
C VAL A 77 -15.96 7.80 8.66
N PRO A 78 -15.53 8.33 9.83
CA PRO A 78 -14.14 8.20 10.27
C PRO A 78 -13.72 6.73 10.29
N LYS A 79 -12.74 6.37 9.46
CA LYS A 79 -12.27 4.99 9.35
C LYS A 79 -11.44 4.66 10.60
N LYS A 80 -11.78 3.55 11.27
CA LYS A 80 -10.95 2.99 12.34
C LYS A 80 -9.66 2.47 11.71
N VAL A 81 -8.55 3.17 11.94
CA VAL A 81 -7.23 2.74 11.48
C VAL A 81 -6.66 1.81 12.55
N THR A 82 -6.51 0.52 12.24
CA THR A 82 -5.75 -0.40 13.07
C THR A 82 -4.27 -0.07 12.92
N ARG A 83 -3.73 0.67 13.88
CA ARG A 83 -2.29 0.96 13.95
C ARG A 83 -1.60 -0.07 14.82
N ASP A 84 -0.37 -0.41 14.44
CA ASP A 84 0.46 -1.31 15.22
C ASP A 84 0.83 -0.61 16.54
N PRO A 85 0.51 -1.20 17.70
CA PRO A 85 0.74 -0.59 19.00
C PRO A 85 2.20 -0.22 19.26
N ARG A 86 3.16 -0.86 18.56
CA ARG A 86 4.59 -0.51 18.64
C ARG A 86 4.92 0.82 17.98
N PHE A 87 4.09 1.25 17.03
CA PHE A 87 4.27 2.46 16.23
C PHE A 87 3.14 3.48 16.49
N GLU A 88 2.40 3.29 17.58
CA GLU A 88 1.33 4.22 17.97
C GLU A 88 1.95 5.48 18.56
N SER A 89 1.41 6.65 18.20
CA SER A 89 1.87 7.94 18.78
C SER A 89 1.64 8.02 20.29
N LEU A 90 0.82 7.11 20.82
CA LEU A 90 0.50 6.95 22.24
C LEU A 90 1.42 5.93 22.95
N CYS A 91 2.36 5.28 22.25
CA CYS A 91 3.40 4.52 22.93
C CYS A 91 4.25 5.52 23.74
N GLY A 92 4.41 5.27 25.04
CA GLY A 92 4.80 6.30 26.02
C GLY A 92 6.14 6.99 25.77
N THR A 93 6.45 7.98 26.62
CA THR A 93 7.71 8.74 26.55
C THR A 93 8.91 7.86 26.90
N LEU A 94 9.98 7.94 26.11
CA LEU A 94 11.22 7.20 26.36
C LEU A 94 11.89 7.67 27.66
N ASP A 95 12.00 6.79 28.65
CA ASP A 95 12.85 7.00 29.82
C ASP A 95 14.32 6.77 29.46
N THR A 96 15.03 7.87 29.19
CA THR A 96 16.44 7.88 28.81
C THR A 96 17.33 7.30 29.91
N ASN A 97 17.01 7.52 31.18
CA ASN A 97 17.81 7.06 32.32
C ASN A 97 17.69 5.54 32.51
N GLY A 98 16.45 5.03 32.48
CA GLY A 98 16.21 3.59 32.53
C GLY A 98 16.81 2.86 31.33
N PHE A 99 16.77 3.46 30.13
CA PHE A 99 17.41 2.90 28.95
C PHE A 99 18.92 2.78 29.12
N HIS A 100 19.59 3.84 29.58
CA HIS A 100 21.04 3.81 29.81
C HIS A 100 21.42 2.70 30.79
N LYS A 101 20.77 2.64 31.95
CA LYS A 101 21.04 1.62 32.97
C LYS A 101 20.91 0.19 32.45
N ARG A 102 19.86 -0.08 31.65
CA ARG A 102 19.62 -1.41 31.09
C ARG A 102 20.71 -1.84 30.09
N TYR A 103 21.29 -0.90 29.37
CA TYR A 103 22.28 -1.17 28.31
C TYR A 103 23.69 -0.68 28.66
N ASP A 104 23.97 -0.38 29.93
CA ASP A 104 25.28 0.14 30.33
C ASP A 104 26.41 -0.89 30.17
N PHE A 105 26.09 -2.18 30.28
CA PHE A 105 27.03 -3.29 30.09
C PHE A 105 27.68 -3.27 28.70
N LEU A 106 26.96 -2.82 27.66
CA LEU A 106 27.48 -2.73 26.30
C LEU A 106 28.72 -1.83 26.26
N PHE A 107 28.69 -0.73 27.01
CA PHE A 107 29.74 0.28 26.99
C PHE A 107 30.80 0.08 28.05
N GLN A 108 30.44 -0.52 29.19
CA GLN A 108 31.38 -0.78 30.27
C GLN A 108 32.16 -2.10 30.08
N VAL A 109 31.55 -3.09 29.44
CA VAL A 109 32.09 -4.46 29.37
C VAL A 109 32.35 -4.89 27.94
N GLU A 110 31.34 -4.88 27.07
CA GLU A 110 31.42 -5.51 25.76
C GLU A 110 32.30 -4.72 24.77
N LEU A 111 32.02 -3.42 24.56
CA LEU A 111 32.76 -2.57 23.63
C LEU A 111 34.25 -2.44 23.99
N PRO A 112 34.65 -2.24 25.27
CA PRO A 112 36.07 -2.25 25.65
C PRO A 112 36.73 -3.60 25.40
N ALA A 113 36.06 -4.71 25.73
CA ALA A 113 36.60 -6.04 25.50
C ALA A 113 36.78 -6.34 24.00
N GLU A 114 35.83 -5.92 23.16
CA GLU A 114 35.92 -6.07 21.70
C GLU A 114 37.04 -5.22 21.12
N LYS A 115 37.18 -3.97 21.58
CA LYS A 115 38.29 -3.09 21.19
C LYS A 115 39.65 -3.76 21.45
N GLU A 116 39.84 -4.33 22.64
CA GLU A 116 41.09 -5.04 22.97
C GLU A 116 41.32 -6.27 22.10
N LYS A 117 40.26 -7.03 21.78
CA LYS A 117 40.34 -8.19 20.87
C LYS A 117 40.78 -7.74 19.48
N LEU A 118 40.20 -6.67 18.93
CA LEU A 118 40.59 -6.12 17.63
C LEU A 118 42.05 -5.66 17.61
N HIS A 119 42.52 -4.97 18.65
CA HIS A 119 43.93 -4.60 18.76
C HIS A 119 44.84 -5.84 18.73
N LYS A 120 44.49 -6.90 19.47
CA LYS A 120 45.25 -8.16 19.49
C LYS A 120 45.26 -8.85 18.12
N LEU A 121 44.17 -8.77 17.35
CA LEU A 121 44.09 -9.33 16.01
C LEU A 121 44.96 -8.54 15.02
N ILE A 122 44.88 -7.20 15.05
CA ILE A 122 45.68 -6.33 14.18
C ILE A 122 47.19 -6.54 14.40
N MET A 123 47.63 -6.80 15.63
CA MET A 123 49.04 -7.08 15.93
C MET A 123 49.52 -8.46 15.46
N LYS A 124 48.60 -9.43 15.31
CA LYS A 124 48.94 -10.81 14.92
C LYS A 124 48.87 -11.01 13.40
N GLU A 125 47.93 -10.33 12.76
CA GLU A 125 47.63 -10.52 11.35
C GLU A 125 48.74 -9.94 10.46
N ARG A 126 49.00 -10.60 9.32
CA ARG A 126 50.02 -10.15 8.35
C ARG A 126 49.40 -9.63 7.06
N ASP A 127 48.20 -10.10 6.72
CA ASP A 127 47.54 -9.76 5.46
C ASP A 127 47.05 -8.31 5.45
N PRO A 128 47.48 -7.48 4.49
CA PRO A 128 47.19 -6.06 4.47
C PRO A 128 45.70 -5.76 4.23
N THR A 129 44.97 -6.66 3.58
CA THR A 129 43.52 -6.55 3.35
C THR A 129 42.75 -6.72 4.66
N VAL A 130 43.01 -7.81 5.39
CA VAL A 130 42.37 -8.12 6.68
C VAL A 130 42.71 -7.06 7.73
N ILE A 131 43.96 -6.56 7.74
CA ILE A 131 44.37 -5.46 8.63
C ILE A 131 43.55 -4.19 8.38
N LYS A 132 43.18 -3.89 7.12
CA LYS A 132 42.33 -2.74 6.80
C LYS A 132 40.91 -2.92 7.36
N GLU A 133 40.29 -4.07 7.12
CA GLU A 133 38.95 -4.39 7.64
C GLU A 133 38.90 -4.32 9.19
N LEU A 134 39.90 -4.89 9.86
CA LEU A 134 40.02 -4.82 11.32
C LEU A 134 40.18 -3.38 11.84
N LYS A 135 40.89 -2.52 11.09
CA LYS A 135 41.04 -1.10 11.43
C LYS A 135 39.73 -0.33 11.22
N GLU A 136 38.98 -0.63 10.17
CA GLU A 136 37.64 -0.05 9.94
C GLU A 136 36.69 -0.42 11.07
N HIS A 137 36.69 -1.69 11.48
CA HIS A 137 35.88 -2.17 12.60
C HIS A 137 36.28 -1.49 13.92
N LEU A 138 37.59 -1.35 14.18
CA LEU A 138 38.09 -0.63 15.34
C LEU A 138 37.68 0.86 15.32
N CYS A 139 37.72 1.50 14.16
CA CYS A 139 37.28 2.88 13.97
C CYS A 139 35.79 3.04 14.31
N TRP A 140 34.96 2.09 13.85
CA TRP A 140 33.53 2.05 14.17
C TRP A 140 33.29 1.93 15.69
N ILE A 141 33.96 0.99 16.37
CA ILE A 141 33.84 0.84 17.84
C ILE A 141 34.25 2.12 18.57
N VAL A 142 35.35 2.75 18.15
CA VAL A 142 35.81 4.01 18.74
C VAL A 142 34.80 5.14 18.53
N SER A 143 34.12 5.18 17.37
CA SER A 143 33.02 6.12 17.11
C SER A 143 31.84 5.88 18.06
N CYS A 144 31.42 4.63 18.24
CA CYS A 144 30.35 4.24 19.17
C CYS A 144 30.66 4.65 20.62
N CYS A 145 31.90 4.52 21.07
CA CYS A 145 32.29 4.96 22.41
C CYS A 145 32.29 6.49 22.58
N LYS A 146 32.69 7.26 21.55
CA LYS A 146 32.73 8.74 21.61
C LYS A 146 31.35 9.38 21.72
N LEU A 147 30.32 8.76 21.13
CA LEU A 147 28.96 9.25 21.21
C LEU A 147 28.47 9.33 22.68
N LYS A 148 28.86 8.40 23.56
CA LYS A 148 28.50 8.47 24.98
C LYS A 148 29.05 9.71 25.68
N GLU A 149 30.30 10.06 25.42
CA GLU A 149 30.95 11.20 26.07
C GLU A 149 30.30 12.52 25.64
N THR A 150 29.95 12.67 24.36
CA THR A 150 29.36 13.91 23.85
C THR A 150 27.93 14.12 24.35
N TYR A 151 27.09 13.08 24.42
CA TYR A 151 25.74 13.23 24.98
C TYR A 151 25.77 13.48 26.49
N HIS A 152 26.69 12.84 27.22
CA HIS A 152 26.88 13.08 28.64
C HIS A 152 27.38 14.50 28.91
N PHE A 153 28.39 14.99 28.16
CA PHE A 153 28.88 16.37 28.27
C PHE A 153 27.81 17.40 27.88
N ASN A 154 27.06 17.20 26.79
CA ASN A 154 26.00 18.13 26.39
C ASN A 154 24.88 18.21 27.42
N ILE A 155 24.46 17.08 28.00
CA ILE A 155 23.43 17.07 29.06
C ILE A 155 23.94 17.74 30.33
N VAL A 156 25.15 17.41 30.78
CA VAL A 156 25.74 18.03 31.98
C VAL A 156 25.99 19.52 31.75
N PHE A 157 26.43 19.94 30.57
CA PHE A 157 26.66 21.33 30.21
C PHE A 157 25.35 22.13 30.11
N VAL A 158 24.32 21.59 29.45
CA VAL A 158 22.99 22.22 29.40
C VAL A 158 22.36 22.30 30.80
N CYS A 159 22.50 21.25 31.62
CA CYS A 159 22.00 21.25 33.00
C CYS A 159 22.79 22.21 33.90
N MET A 160 24.11 22.33 33.70
CA MET A 160 24.95 23.29 34.41
C MET A 160 24.60 24.73 34.00
N LEU A 161 24.39 25.00 32.71
CA LEU A 161 23.94 26.30 32.23
C LEU A 161 22.55 26.66 32.77
N LEU A 162 21.59 25.74 32.73
CA LEU A 162 20.26 25.93 33.31
C LEU A 162 20.32 26.19 34.83
N ASN A 163 21.17 25.46 35.57
CA ASN A 163 21.40 25.71 36.99
C ASN A 163 22.11 27.06 37.23
N MET A 164 23.09 27.45 36.42
CA MET A 164 23.76 28.74 36.54
C MET A 164 22.82 29.92 36.27
N VAL A 165 21.88 29.77 35.32
CA VAL A 165 20.78 30.71 35.07
C VAL A 165 19.82 30.73 36.27
N SER A 166 19.44 29.56 36.79
CA SER A 166 18.52 29.45 37.94
C SER A 166 19.10 29.98 39.25
N VAL A 167 20.43 29.91 39.44
CA VAL A 167 21.14 30.38 40.65
C VAL A 167 21.61 31.84 40.49
N GLY A 168 21.19 32.53 39.42
CA GLY A 168 21.42 33.97 39.23
C GLY A 168 22.89 34.36 39.10
N LYS A 169 23.76 33.44 38.68
CA LYS A 169 25.21 33.69 38.52
C LYS A 169 25.60 34.24 37.14
N ILE A 170 24.63 34.42 36.26
CA ILE A 170 24.82 35.05 34.94
C ILE A 170 24.12 36.41 35.01
N VAL A 171 24.91 37.43 35.32
CA VAL A 171 24.64 38.85 35.03
C VAL A 171 25.49 39.21 33.82
#